data_AF-A0A7R9I9A7-F1
#
_entry.id   AF-A0A7R9I9A7-F1
#
_cell.length_a   1.000
_cell.length_b   1.000
_cell.length_c   1.000
_cell.angle_alpha   90.00
_cell.angle_beta   90.00
_cell.angle_gamma   90.00
#
_symmetry.space_group_name_H-M   'P 1'
#
loop_
_entity.id
_entity.type
_entity.pdbx_description
1 polymer ?
#
loop_
_entity_poly.entity_id
_entity_poly.type
_entity_poly.pdbx_seq_one_letter_code
_entity_poly.pdbx_strand_id
1 'polypeptide(L)'
;PELEPALNSRSQSELLDALSTHWKPILSHYAGVVGVAAVGLLFAVLLPLVGLFVCCCRCAGRCGARSQPFEKKRDPCRRVTLGIFLSAITIVILFGVVCAFVTNQYMEDGIKQLPSRLRTGLSDTDLYLDNTNKEFTNLLVANYEELQSTLITVLNNAGKTVQAQLKEASNATILTNLTNLVDTLNIIKDDMSNISYYVATLQSNTAELNSTLGGVKSELERILAQCQVLSDCRQLLEKAKNLSAANFDELPSINNSLVIVNDLFSNEDGPGLVDSIKNSQTDFEDLQKQVQEHIDDKIPEIKNTMSQAGDSIKVIADKISSVLNTTRAYVSSTNSYLEIGQKYIKQYSPYRYYMDVALSSTLLLILLCLTLGLFFGFCGKRPDEYGGDCCTRGTGARFLI
;
A
#
# COMPACT_ATOMS: atom_id res chain seq x y z
N PRO A 1 -31.57 -12.00 -41.56
CA PRO A 1 -32.22 -10.86 -42.25
C PRO A 1 -33.09 -9.98 -41.34
N GLU A 2 -33.69 -10.51 -40.26
CA GLU A 2 -34.56 -9.73 -39.35
C GLU A 2 -33.89 -9.19 -38.07
N LEU A 3 -32.60 -9.52 -37.82
CA LEU A 3 -31.85 -9.03 -36.65
C LEU A 3 -31.09 -7.70 -36.90
N GLU A 4 -30.86 -7.36 -38.17
CA GLU A 4 -30.17 -6.13 -38.61
C GLU A 4 -30.96 -4.82 -38.40
N PRO A 5 -32.29 -4.73 -38.63
CA PRO A 5 -33.01 -3.47 -38.37
C PRO A 5 -33.21 -3.19 -36.87
N ALA A 6 -33.25 -4.22 -36.03
CA ALA A 6 -33.50 -4.09 -34.60
C ALA A 6 -32.30 -3.50 -33.83
N LEU A 7 -31.06 -3.93 -34.14
CA LEU A 7 -29.85 -3.36 -33.53
C LEU A 7 -29.62 -1.90 -33.93
N ASN A 8 -29.97 -1.53 -35.18
CA ASN A 8 -29.79 -0.17 -35.69
C ASN A 8 -30.79 0.81 -35.06
N SER A 9 -32.04 0.38 -34.85
CA SER A 9 -33.05 1.21 -34.15
C SER A 9 -32.71 1.42 -32.67
N ARG A 10 -32.17 0.38 -32.00
CA ARG A 10 -31.81 0.42 -30.58
C ARG A 10 -30.56 1.26 -30.32
N SER A 11 -29.54 1.16 -31.17
CA SER A 11 -28.33 1.99 -31.07
C SER A 11 -28.61 3.45 -31.43
N GLN A 12 -29.49 3.72 -32.41
CA GLN A 12 -29.94 5.08 -32.71
C GLN A 12 -30.77 5.67 -31.58
N SER A 13 -31.66 4.89 -30.94
CA SER A 13 -32.43 5.37 -29.80
C SER A 13 -31.54 5.66 -28.59
N GLU A 14 -30.55 4.81 -28.30
CA GLU A 14 -29.59 5.04 -27.19
C GLU A 14 -28.67 6.24 -27.45
N LEU A 15 -28.23 6.45 -28.70
CA LEU A 15 -27.49 7.65 -29.10
C LEU A 15 -28.35 8.92 -28.98
N LEU A 16 -29.62 8.87 -29.39
CA LEU A 16 -30.57 9.98 -29.25
C LEU A 16 -30.88 10.28 -27.79
N ASP A 17 -31.02 9.26 -26.94
CA ASP A 17 -31.25 9.43 -25.50
C ASP A 17 -30.02 10.00 -24.80
N ALA A 18 -28.81 9.50 -25.11
CA ALA A 18 -27.56 10.04 -24.59
C ALA A 18 -27.33 11.50 -25.04
N LEU A 19 -27.65 11.81 -26.30
CA LEU A 19 -27.64 13.18 -26.82
C LEU A 19 -28.67 14.07 -26.12
N SER A 20 -29.89 13.58 -25.88
CA SER A 20 -30.95 14.35 -25.21
C SER A 20 -30.65 14.60 -23.73
N THR A 21 -29.92 13.70 -23.08
CA THR A 21 -29.60 13.80 -21.65
C THR A 21 -28.35 14.67 -21.40
N HIS A 22 -27.38 14.65 -22.32
CA HIS A 22 -26.12 15.40 -22.23
C HIS A 22 -25.96 16.53 -23.25
N TRP A 23 -27.05 17.02 -23.86
CA TRP A 23 -26.97 18.07 -24.88
C TRP A 23 -26.35 19.37 -24.37
N LYS A 24 -26.60 19.77 -23.12
CA LYS A 24 -26.04 21.01 -22.53
C LYS A 24 -24.51 21.02 -22.46
N PRO A 25 -23.83 20.01 -21.87
CA PRO A 25 -22.37 19.99 -21.83
C PRO A 25 -21.75 19.77 -23.22
N ILE A 26 -22.36 18.96 -24.09
CA ILE A 26 -21.87 18.73 -25.46
C ILE A 26 -21.96 20.02 -26.29
N LEU A 27 -23.09 20.75 -26.19
CA LEU A 27 -23.29 22.02 -26.88
C LEU A 27 -22.35 23.10 -26.34
N SER A 28 -22.03 23.09 -25.03
CA SER A 28 -21.05 24.03 -24.46
C SER A 28 -19.63 23.75 -24.96
N HIS A 29 -19.23 22.48 -25.12
CA HIS A 29 -17.89 22.12 -25.59
C HIS A 29 -17.72 22.31 -27.11
N TYR A 30 -18.79 22.14 -27.89
CA TYR A 30 -18.75 22.20 -29.36
C TYR A 30 -19.57 23.36 -29.95
N ALA A 31 -19.91 24.37 -29.15
CA ALA A 31 -20.74 25.52 -29.55
C ALA A 31 -20.26 26.18 -30.84
N GLY A 32 -18.94 26.33 -31.00
CA GLY A 32 -18.34 26.92 -32.20
C GLY A 32 -18.57 26.08 -33.46
N VAL A 33 -18.41 24.76 -33.37
CA VAL A 33 -18.62 23.84 -34.50
C VAL A 33 -20.09 23.80 -34.90
N VAL A 34 -20.98 23.72 -33.91
CA VAL A 34 -22.43 23.74 -34.15
C VAL A 34 -22.88 25.07 -34.74
N GLY A 35 -22.32 26.18 -34.26
CA GLY A 35 -22.59 27.52 -34.81
C GLY A 35 -22.17 27.65 -36.27
N VAL A 36 -20.95 27.21 -36.62
CA VAL A 36 -20.47 27.22 -38.01
C VAL A 36 -21.31 26.31 -38.90
N ALA A 37 -21.69 25.11 -38.42
CA ALA A 37 -22.55 24.21 -39.17
C ALA A 37 -23.95 24.81 -39.42
N ALA A 38 -24.55 25.44 -38.42
CA ALA A 38 -25.85 26.09 -38.55
C ALA A 38 -25.82 27.26 -39.54
N VAL A 39 -24.78 28.10 -39.48
CA VAL A 39 -24.58 29.19 -40.44
C VAL A 39 -24.35 28.63 -41.85
N GLY A 40 -23.52 27.60 -42.00
CA GLY A 40 -23.28 26.94 -43.28
C GLY A 40 -24.56 26.36 -43.90
N LEU A 41 -25.39 25.71 -43.09
CA LEU A 41 -26.67 25.14 -43.51
C LEU A 41 -27.67 26.23 -43.91
N LEU A 42 -27.71 27.34 -43.18
CA LEU A 42 -28.51 28.51 -43.53
C LEU A 42 -28.07 29.09 -44.89
N PHE A 43 -26.76 29.21 -45.15
CA PHE A 43 -26.26 29.62 -46.47
C PHE A 43 -26.61 28.61 -47.57
N ALA A 44 -26.51 27.31 -47.30
CA ALA A 44 -26.85 26.27 -48.25
C ALA A 44 -28.33 26.32 -48.70
N VAL A 45 -29.23 26.83 -47.86
CA VAL A 45 -30.65 27.04 -48.19
C VAL A 45 -30.89 28.41 -48.83
N LEU A 46 -30.29 29.48 -48.30
CA LEU A 46 -30.51 30.83 -48.82
C LEU A 46 -29.92 31.05 -50.21
N LEU A 47 -28.74 30.50 -50.51
CA LEU A 47 -28.09 30.66 -51.81
C LEU A 47 -28.94 30.17 -53.00
N PRO A 48 -29.51 28.95 -53.00
CA PRO A 48 -30.39 28.50 -54.08
C PRO A 48 -31.71 29.27 -54.14
N LEU A 49 -32.27 29.70 -52.99
CA LEU A 49 -33.50 30.51 -52.98
C LEU A 49 -33.29 31.89 -53.62
N VAL A 50 -32.18 32.56 -53.28
CA VAL A 50 -31.80 33.83 -53.89
C VAL A 50 -31.47 33.63 -55.37
N GLY A 51 -30.74 32.55 -55.71
CA GLY A 51 -30.43 32.19 -57.10
C GLY A 51 -31.69 31.98 -57.94
N LEU A 52 -32.70 31.28 -57.42
CA LEU A 52 -33.98 31.05 -58.08
C LEU A 52 -34.76 32.35 -58.26
N PHE A 53 -34.82 33.21 -57.23
CA PHE A 53 -35.49 34.50 -57.32
C PHE A 53 -34.83 35.42 -58.37
N VAL A 54 -33.50 35.48 -58.38
CA VAL A 54 -32.73 36.25 -59.38
C VAL A 54 -32.89 35.66 -60.78
N CYS A 55 -32.90 34.33 -60.92
CA CYS A 55 -33.14 33.64 -62.19
C CYS A 55 -34.52 34.00 -62.75
N CYS A 56 -35.58 33.91 -61.94
CA CYS A 56 -36.94 34.31 -62.32
C CYS A 56 -37.02 35.81 -62.69
N CYS A 57 -36.37 36.69 -61.93
CA CYS A 57 -36.29 38.12 -62.25
C CYS A 57 -35.56 38.40 -63.58
N ARG A 58 -34.50 37.63 -63.86
CA ARG A 58 -33.72 37.72 -65.10
C ARG A 58 -34.50 37.20 -66.31
N CYS A 59 -35.24 36.10 -66.17
CA CYS A 59 -36.16 35.58 -67.19
C CYS A 59 -37.30 36.57 -67.49
N ALA A 60 -37.74 37.36 -66.50
CA ALA A 60 -38.71 38.45 -66.68
C ALA A 60 -38.12 39.74 -67.27
N GLY A 61 -36.85 39.72 -67.74
CA GLY A 61 -36.19 40.85 -68.39
C GLY A 61 -35.72 41.96 -67.43
N ARG A 62 -35.76 41.75 -66.11
CA ARG A 62 -35.26 42.68 -65.07
C ARG A 62 -33.94 42.14 -64.48
N CYS A 63 -33.24 42.92 -63.65
CA CYS A 63 -31.98 42.51 -62.99
C CYS A 63 -30.84 42.03 -63.94
N GLY A 64 -30.31 42.95 -64.76
CA GLY A 64 -29.06 42.72 -65.51
C GLY A 64 -29.18 41.92 -66.81
N ALA A 65 -30.40 41.67 -67.30
CA ALA A 65 -30.66 40.93 -68.54
C ALA A 65 -30.15 41.61 -69.83
N ARG A 66 -29.93 42.94 -69.82
CA ARG A 66 -29.35 43.68 -70.96
C ARG A 66 -27.86 43.94 -70.74
N SER A 67 -27.02 43.31 -71.55
CA SER A 67 -25.61 43.67 -71.70
C SER A 67 -25.50 45.02 -72.42
N GLN A 68 -25.09 46.07 -71.70
CA GLN A 68 -24.73 47.33 -72.36
C GLN A 68 -23.32 47.19 -72.95
N PRO A 69 -23.11 47.41 -74.26
CA PRO A 69 -21.83 47.17 -74.92
C PRO A 69 -20.73 48.19 -74.54
N PHE A 70 -21.08 49.30 -73.87
CA PHE A 70 -20.13 50.37 -73.54
C PHE A 70 -20.07 50.65 -72.04
N GLU A 71 -18.87 50.51 -71.46
CA GLU A 71 -18.53 50.94 -70.09
C GLU A 71 -18.76 52.47 -69.95
N LYS A 72 -19.51 52.88 -68.92
CA LYS A 72 -19.69 54.28 -68.49
C LYS A 72 -18.43 54.81 -67.80
N LYS A 73 -18.27 56.13 -67.74
CA LYS A 73 -17.09 56.84 -67.18
C LYS A 73 -16.69 56.43 -65.74
N ARG A 74 -17.59 55.86 -64.93
CA ARG A 74 -17.34 55.41 -63.54
C ARG A 74 -17.11 53.90 -63.41
N ASP A 75 -17.27 53.13 -64.49
CA ASP A 75 -17.14 51.67 -64.48
C ASP A 75 -15.71 51.16 -64.23
N PRO A 76 -14.61 51.86 -64.60
CA PRO A 76 -13.25 51.42 -64.28
C PRO A 76 -12.97 51.34 -62.78
N CYS A 77 -13.39 52.35 -62.01
CA CYS A 77 -13.21 52.39 -60.55
C CYS A 77 -14.03 51.29 -59.87
N ARG A 78 -15.30 51.15 -60.26
CA ARG A 78 -16.21 50.11 -59.74
C ARG A 78 -15.68 48.70 -60.01
N ARG A 79 -15.10 48.49 -61.19
CA ARG A 79 -14.47 47.22 -61.58
C ARG A 79 -13.25 46.90 -60.74
N VAL A 80 -12.35 47.86 -60.50
CA VAL A 80 -11.17 47.65 -59.66
C VAL A 80 -11.59 47.31 -58.23
N THR A 81 -12.55 48.05 -57.66
CA THR A 81 -13.07 47.75 -56.32
C THR A 81 -13.69 46.35 -56.25
N LEU A 82 -14.55 45.98 -57.20
CA LEU A 82 -15.15 44.63 -57.24
C LEU A 82 -14.11 43.53 -57.49
N GLY A 83 -13.08 43.81 -58.29
CA GLY A 83 -11.97 42.88 -58.53
C GLY A 83 -11.12 42.62 -57.28
N ILE A 84 -10.89 43.64 -56.44
CA ILE A 84 -10.19 43.50 -55.16
C ILE A 84 -11.04 42.69 -54.16
N PHE A 85 -12.35 42.94 -54.09
CA PHE A 85 -13.23 42.12 -53.24
C PHE A 85 -13.29 40.67 -53.71
N LEU A 86 -13.39 40.45 -55.03
CA LEU A 86 -13.41 39.12 -55.61
C LEU A 86 -12.08 38.39 -55.39
N SER A 87 -10.93 39.06 -55.50
CA SER A 87 -9.63 38.45 -55.21
C SER A 87 -9.50 38.05 -53.74
N ALA A 88 -9.96 38.90 -52.82
CA ALA A 88 -9.98 38.58 -51.39
C ALA A 88 -10.82 37.33 -51.09
N ILE A 89 -12.02 37.23 -51.70
CA ILE A 89 -12.89 36.06 -51.56
C ILE A 89 -12.23 34.81 -52.17
N THR A 90 -11.63 34.91 -53.36
CA THR A 90 -10.93 33.80 -54.01
C THR A 90 -9.78 33.26 -53.16
N ILE A 91 -9.03 34.12 -52.46
CA ILE A 91 -7.97 33.69 -51.52
C ILE A 91 -8.56 32.90 -50.35
N VAL A 92 -9.68 33.37 -49.77
CA VAL A 92 -10.37 32.65 -48.69
C VAL A 92 -10.88 31.28 -49.16
N ILE A 93 -11.47 31.21 -50.36
CA ILE A 93 -11.93 29.95 -50.96
C ILE A 93 -10.75 29.00 -51.20
N LEU A 94 -9.63 29.52 -51.72
CA LEU A 94 -8.42 28.72 -51.95
C LEU A 94 -7.93 28.08 -50.65
N PHE A 95 -7.85 28.87 -49.56
CA PHE A 95 -7.50 28.34 -48.25
C PHE A 95 -8.49 27.25 -47.80
N GLY A 96 -9.81 27.49 -47.94
CA GLY A 96 -10.84 26.52 -47.60
C GLY A 96 -10.72 25.20 -48.37
N VAL A 97 -10.45 25.25 -49.68
CA VAL A 97 -10.28 24.04 -50.52
C VAL A 97 -9.04 23.26 -50.11
N VAL A 98 -7.91 23.93 -49.86
CA VAL A 98 -6.69 23.27 -49.37
C VAL A 98 -6.94 22.61 -48.02
N CYS A 99 -7.57 23.32 -47.09
CA CYS A 99 -7.94 22.77 -45.78
C CYS A 99 -8.88 21.57 -45.91
N ALA A 100 -9.85 21.60 -46.84
CA ALA A 100 -10.77 20.49 -47.06
C ALA A 100 -10.04 19.22 -47.53
N PHE A 101 -9.17 19.33 -48.54
CA PHE A 101 -8.36 18.20 -49.02
C PHE A 101 -7.45 17.63 -47.94
N VAL A 102 -6.74 18.50 -47.21
CA VAL A 102 -5.83 18.10 -46.13
C VAL A 102 -6.60 17.42 -45.00
N THR A 103 -7.74 17.98 -44.60
CA THR A 103 -8.60 17.41 -43.55
C THR A 103 -9.15 16.06 -43.97
N ASN A 104 -9.60 15.90 -45.22
CA ASN A 104 -10.11 14.62 -45.70
C ASN A 104 -9.02 13.53 -45.70
N GLN A 105 -7.79 13.89 -46.10
CA GLN A 105 -6.65 12.97 -46.07
C GLN A 105 -6.31 12.55 -44.64
N TYR A 106 -6.19 13.51 -43.70
CA TYR A 106 -5.93 13.20 -42.30
C TYR A 106 -7.05 12.37 -41.67
N MET A 107 -8.30 12.65 -42.01
CA MET A 107 -9.45 11.88 -41.53
C MET A 107 -9.40 10.43 -42.04
N GLU A 108 -9.02 10.21 -43.30
CA GLU A 108 -8.88 8.88 -43.87
C GLU A 108 -7.76 8.07 -43.19
N ASP A 109 -6.60 8.69 -42.96
CA ASP A 109 -5.50 8.06 -42.24
C ASP A 109 -5.87 7.76 -40.78
N GLY A 110 -6.59 8.68 -40.13
CA GLY A 110 -7.13 8.50 -38.79
C GLY A 110 -8.10 7.34 -38.70
N ILE A 111 -9.10 7.27 -39.58
CA ILE A 111 -10.12 6.21 -39.61
C ILE A 111 -9.48 4.84 -39.88
N LYS A 112 -8.47 4.75 -40.74
CA LYS A 112 -7.75 3.49 -41.03
C LYS A 112 -6.97 2.97 -39.82
N GLN A 113 -6.32 3.86 -39.06
CA GLN A 113 -5.50 3.47 -37.92
C GLN A 113 -6.31 3.28 -36.64
N LEU A 114 -7.47 3.93 -36.51
CA LEU A 114 -8.28 3.96 -35.29
C LEU A 114 -8.61 2.55 -34.74
N PRO A 115 -9.10 1.57 -35.52
CA PRO A 115 -9.40 0.24 -34.99
C PRO A 115 -8.18 -0.47 -34.41
N SER A 116 -7.03 -0.35 -35.09
CA SER A 116 -5.78 -0.97 -34.64
C SER A 116 -5.30 -0.33 -33.33
N ARG A 117 -5.28 1.01 -33.27
CA ARG A 117 -4.86 1.76 -32.08
C ARG A 117 -5.77 1.48 -30.87
N LEU A 118 -7.09 1.43 -31.08
CA LEU A 118 -8.04 1.07 -30.04
C LEU A 118 -7.84 -0.37 -29.57
N ARG A 119 -7.60 -1.33 -30.49
CA ARG A 119 -7.35 -2.72 -30.13
C ARG A 119 -6.09 -2.87 -29.28
N THR A 120 -5.00 -2.20 -29.66
CA THR A 120 -3.77 -2.17 -28.85
C THR A 120 -4.04 -1.57 -27.48
N GLY A 121 -4.72 -0.41 -27.42
CA GLY A 121 -5.05 0.23 -26.13
C GLY A 121 -5.92 -0.63 -25.22
N LEU A 122 -6.93 -1.32 -25.77
CA LEU A 122 -7.76 -2.25 -25.01
C LEU A 122 -6.96 -3.47 -24.54
N SER A 123 -6.09 -4.02 -25.41
CA SER A 123 -5.22 -5.16 -25.07
C SER A 123 -4.21 -4.80 -23.97
N ASP A 124 -3.61 -3.61 -24.04
CA ASP A 124 -2.67 -3.12 -23.02
C ASP A 124 -3.39 -2.88 -21.69
N THR A 125 -4.62 -2.36 -21.75
CA THR A 125 -5.46 -2.18 -20.55
C THR A 125 -5.83 -3.53 -19.92
N ASP A 126 -6.20 -4.52 -20.74
CA ASP A 126 -6.48 -5.88 -20.26
C ASP A 126 -5.27 -6.50 -19.56
N LEU A 127 -4.09 -6.39 -20.17
CA LEU A 127 -2.83 -6.86 -19.61
C LEU A 127 -2.44 -6.12 -18.32
N TYR A 128 -2.61 -4.79 -18.30
CA TYR A 128 -2.34 -3.98 -17.11
C TYR A 128 -3.23 -4.39 -15.94
N LEU A 129 -4.53 -4.59 -16.17
CA LEU A 129 -5.47 -5.03 -15.14
C LEU A 129 -5.15 -6.45 -14.64
N ASP A 130 -4.77 -7.37 -15.54
CA ASP A 130 -4.35 -8.73 -15.19
C ASP A 130 -3.10 -8.75 -14.31
N ASN A 131 -2.06 -8.04 -14.73
CA ASN A 131 -0.81 -7.94 -13.98
C ASN A 131 -1.04 -7.27 -12.63
N THR A 132 -1.82 -6.18 -12.60
CA THR A 132 -2.17 -5.50 -11.35
C THR A 132 -2.88 -6.47 -10.39
N ASN A 133 -3.85 -7.25 -10.87
CA ASN A 133 -4.55 -8.22 -10.03
C ASN A 133 -3.61 -9.27 -9.43
N LYS A 134 -2.67 -9.80 -10.24
CA LYS A 134 -1.66 -10.77 -9.80
C LYS A 134 -0.73 -10.18 -8.74
N GLU A 135 -0.21 -8.97 -8.97
CA GLU A 135 0.67 -8.28 -8.03
C GLU A 135 -0.06 -7.98 -6.71
N PHE A 136 -1.30 -7.49 -6.76
CA PHE A 136 -2.09 -7.25 -5.54
C PHE A 136 -2.31 -8.54 -4.74
N THR A 137 -2.67 -9.64 -5.41
CA THR A 137 -2.88 -10.92 -4.74
C THR A 137 -1.58 -11.43 -4.11
N ASN A 138 -0.46 -11.31 -4.83
CA ASN A 138 0.85 -11.75 -4.34
C ASN A 138 1.31 -10.90 -3.14
N LEU A 139 1.23 -9.58 -3.24
CA LEU A 139 1.67 -8.65 -2.18
C LEU A 139 0.79 -8.70 -0.93
N LEU A 140 -0.54 -8.79 -1.08
CA LEU A 140 -1.45 -8.74 0.05
C LEU A 140 -1.70 -10.10 0.68
N VAL A 141 -1.72 -11.18 -0.10
CA VAL A 141 -2.04 -12.52 0.42
C VAL A 141 -0.76 -13.31 0.62
N ALA A 142 -0.01 -13.61 -0.44
CA ALA A 142 1.15 -14.51 -0.35
C ALA A 142 2.26 -13.95 0.56
N ASN A 143 2.65 -12.69 0.35
CA ASN A 143 3.68 -12.06 1.19
C ASN A 143 3.21 -11.88 2.65
N TYR A 144 1.92 -11.66 2.88
CA TYR A 144 1.39 -11.56 4.24
C TYR A 144 1.41 -12.92 4.94
N GLU A 145 1.03 -14.01 4.25
CA GLU A 145 1.13 -15.37 4.76
C GLU A 145 2.58 -15.73 5.10
N GLU A 146 3.55 -15.34 4.27
CA GLU A 146 4.98 -15.52 4.54
C GLU A 146 5.44 -14.71 5.76
N LEU A 147 5.03 -13.44 5.86
CA LEU A 147 5.30 -12.59 7.01
C LEU A 147 4.72 -13.19 8.30
N GLN A 148 3.46 -13.65 8.27
CA GLN A 148 2.78 -14.26 9.40
C GLN A 148 3.53 -15.52 9.87
N SER A 149 3.87 -16.42 8.94
CA SER A 149 4.61 -17.65 9.24
C SER A 149 5.98 -17.36 9.85
N THR A 150 6.70 -16.39 9.27
CA THR A 150 8.02 -15.96 9.74
C THR A 150 7.93 -15.35 11.14
N LEU A 151 6.98 -14.46 11.39
CA LEU A 151 6.84 -13.81 12.68
C LEU A 151 6.43 -14.80 13.78
N ILE A 152 5.53 -15.74 13.50
CA ILE A 152 5.17 -16.82 14.43
C ILE A 152 6.40 -17.66 14.77
N THR A 153 7.24 -17.96 13.79
CA THR A 153 8.48 -18.73 14.00
C THR A 153 9.46 -17.97 14.89
N VAL A 154 9.67 -16.69 14.61
CA VAL A 154 10.54 -15.81 15.42
C VAL A 154 10.02 -15.69 16.85
N LEU A 155 8.72 -15.53 17.04
CA LEU A 155 8.09 -15.39 18.35
C LEU A 155 8.23 -16.67 19.19
N ASN A 156 8.00 -17.83 18.58
CA ASN A 156 8.21 -19.13 19.24
C ASN A 156 9.68 -19.35 19.63
N ASN A 157 10.61 -18.94 18.77
CA ASN A 157 12.03 -19.06 19.06
C ASN A 157 12.46 -18.11 20.18
N ALA A 158 12.00 -16.86 20.16
CA ALA A 158 12.26 -15.88 21.20
C ALA A 158 11.76 -16.36 22.57
N GLY A 159 10.55 -16.91 22.63
CA GLY A 159 10.01 -17.51 23.86
C GLY A 159 10.90 -18.62 24.41
N LYS A 160 11.32 -19.56 23.55
CA LYS A 160 12.25 -20.63 23.92
C LYS A 160 13.62 -20.11 24.36
N THR A 161 14.14 -19.07 23.72
CA THR A 161 15.44 -18.48 24.07
C THR A 161 15.39 -17.79 25.44
N VAL A 162 14.35 -17.00 25.71
CA VAL A 162 14.15 -16.36 27.02
C VAL A 162 13.99 -17.43 28.10
N GLN A 163 13.21 -18.47 27.84
CA GLN A 163 13.06 -19.61 28.74
C GLN A 163 14.40 -20.31 29.02
N ALA A 164 15.19 -20.59 27.98
CA ALA A 164 16.48 -21.26 28.12
C ALA A 164 17.49 -20.43 28.93
N GLN A 165 17.61 -19.13 28.63
CA GLN A 165 18.52 -18.24 29.35
C GLN A 165 18.10 -18.07 30.81
N LEU A 166 16.80 -17.96 31.09
CA LEU A 166 16.29 -17.85 32.46
C LEU A 166 16.57 -19.12 33.26
N LYS A 167 16.40 -20.31 32.64
CA LYS A 167 16.70 -21.60 33.26
C LYS A 167 18.19 -21.78 33.52
N GLU A 168 19.05 -21.37 32.58
CA GLU A 168 20.51 -21.47 32.70
C GLU A 168 21.04 -20.52 33.79
N ALA A 169 20.65 -19.25 33.77
CA ALA A 169 21.05 -18.26 34.77
C ALA A 169 20.61 -18.66 36.18
N SER A 170 19.42 -19.25 36.31
CA SER A 170 18.87 -19.65 37.60
C SER A 170 19.54 -20.90 38.18
N ASN A 171 19.75 -21.96 37.37
CA ASN A 171 20.41 -23.19 37.83
C ASN A 171 21.92 -23.00 38.10
N ALA A 172 22.61 -22.25 37.24
CA ALA A 172 24.08 -22.27 37.22
C ALA A 172 24.72 -21.49 38.38
N THR A 173 24.07 -20.45 38.91
CA THR A 173 24.78 -19.49 39.78
C THR A 173 24.12 -19.26 41.13
N ILE A 174 22.79 -19.32 41.21
CA ILE A 174 22.05 -18.89 42.40
C ILE A 174 21.65 -20.10 43.25
N LEU A 175 20.98 -21.09 42.66
CA LEU A 175 20.46 -22.24 43.40
C LEU A 175 21.55 -23.11 44.02
N THR A 176 22.55 -23.53 43.24
CA THR A 176 23.59 -24.47 43.72
C THR A 176 24.45 -23.90 44.85
N ASN A 177 24.77 -22.60 44.78
CA ASN A 177 25.57 -21.94 45.82
C ASN A 177 24.78 -21.71 47.10
N LEU A 178 23.48 -21.40 46.97
CA LEU A 178 22.59 -21.18 48.11
C LEU A 178 22.26 -22.48 48.84
N THR A 179 22.00 -23.58 48.13
CA THR A 179 21.73 -24.89 48.75
C THR A 179 22.95 -25.40 49.52
N ASN A 180 24.14 -25.33 48.93
CA ASN A 180 25.38 -25.73 49.62
C ASN A 180 25.64 -24.91 50.89
N LEU A 181 25.33 -23.61 50.85
CA LEU A 181 25.49 -22.72 52.00
C LEU A 181 24.50 -23.07 53.13
N VAL A 182 23.24 -23.36 52.78
CA VAL A 182 22.23 -23.83 53.75
C VAL A 182 22.61 -25.17 54.35
N ASP A 183 23.06 -26.13 53.54
CA ASP A 183 23.47 -27.46 54.03
C ASP A 183 24.68 -27.37 54.97
N THR A 184 25.66 -26.53 54.61
CA THR A 184 26.84 -26.27 55.46
C THR A 184 26.44 -25.64 56.79
N LEU A 185 25.53 -24.66 56.78
CA LEU A 185 25.03 -24.03 58.00
C LEU A 185 24.30 -25.03 58.91
N ASN A 186 23.49 -25.93 58.34
CA ASN A 186 22.80 -26.98 59.10
C ASN A 186 23.78 -27.92 59.81
N ILE A 187 24.84 -28.35 59.11
CA ILE A 187 25.89 -29.19 59.70
C ILE A 187 26.58 -28.47 60.86
N ILE A 188 26.93 -27.19 60.67
CA ILE A 188 27.57 -26.38 61.72
C ILE A 188 26.66 -26.28 62.95
N LYS A 189 25.35 -26.10 62.77
CA LYS A 189 24.38 -26.05 63.87
C LYS A 189 24.36 -27.36 64.67
N ASP A 190 24.28 -28.49 63.99
CA ASP A 190 24.25 -29.81 64.62
C ASP A 190 25.55 -30.12 65.35
N ASP A 191 26.70 -29.83 64.73
CA ASP A 191 28.01 -30.01 65.36
C ASP A 191 28.15 -29.14 66.62
N MET A 192 27.70 -27.88 66.58
CA MET A 192 27.72 -27.01 67.75
C MET A 192 26.79 -27.50 68.86
N SER A 193 25.62 -28.07 68.52
CA SER A 193 24.71 -28.68 69.50
C SER A 193 25.32 -29.92 70.15
N ASN A 194 25.96 -30.78 69.36
CA ASN A 194 26.67 -31.95 69.85
C ASN A 194 27.81 -31.57 70.78
N ILE A 195 28.62 -30.57 70.42
CA ILE A 195 29.71 -30.09 71.28
C ILE A 195 29.15 -29.54 72.59
N SER A 196 28.07 -28.75 72.57
CA SER A 196 27.42 -28.24 73.77
C SER A 196 26.95 -29.39 74.70
N TYR A 197 26.35 -30.43 74.12
CA TYR A 197 25.93 -31.62 74.85
C TYR A 197 27.11 -32.36 75.49
N TYR A 198 28.22 -32.55 74.76
CA TYR A 198 29.42 -33.20 75.30
C TYR A 198 30.08 -32.38 76.40
N VAL A 199 30.16 -31.05 76.25
CA VAL A 199 30.69 -30.16 77.29
C VAL A 199 29.83 -30.24 78.56
N ALA A 200 28.50 -30.18 78.44
CA ALA A 200 27.59 -30.31 79.58
C ALA A 200 27.72 -31.67 80.28
N THR A 201 27.83 -32.75 79.50
CA THR A 201 28.02 -34.11 80.03
C THR A 201 29.36 -34.25 80.76
N LEU A 202 30.45 -33.71 80.20
CA LEU A 202 31.76 -33.71 80.84
C LEU A 202 31.77 -32.91 82.14
N GLN A 203 31.13 -31.73 82.17
CA GLN A 203 30.97 -30.94 83.39
C GLN A 203 30.17 -31.69 84.46
N SER A 204 29.05 -32.32 84.09
CA SER A 204 28.24 -33.13 85.01
C SER A 204 29.01 -34.33 85.57
N ASN A 205 29.66 -35.12 84.72
CA ASN A 205 30.45 -36.28 85.13
C ASN A 205 31.64 -35.87 86.02
N THR A 206 32.23 -34.70 85.76
CA THR A 206 33.30 -34.15 86.59
C THR A 206 32.78 -33.69 87.94
N ALA A 207 31.62 -33.04 88.00
CA ALA A 207 30.99 -32.65 89.25
C ALA A 207 30.65 -33.87 90.12
N GLU A 208 30.14 -34.94 89.50
CA GLU A 208 29.87 -36.22 90.17
C GLU A 208 31.16 -36.88 90.68
N LEU A 209 32.21 -36.92 89.85
CA LEU A 209 33.51 -37.44 90.23
C LEU A 209 34.14 -36.63 91.36
N ASN A 210 34.06 -35.31 91.32
CA ASN A 210 34.60 -34.41 92.35
C ASN A 210 33.84 -34.56 93.68
N SER A 211 32.51 -34.75 93.62
CA SER A 211 31.70 -35.06 94.81
C SER A 211 32.10 -36.40 95.42
N THR A 212 32.25 -37.44 94.58
CA THR A 212 32.64 -38.79 95.00
C THR A 212 34.06 -38.81 95.57
N LEU A 213 35.02 -38.17 94.89
CA LEU A 213 36.40 -38.05 95.33
C LEU A 213 36.49 -37.20 96.62
N GLY A 214 35.68 -36.16 96.74
CA GLY A 214 35.54 -35.36 97.96
C GLY A 214 35.05 -36.21 99.14
N GLY A 215 34.05 -37.07 98.92
CA GLY A 215 33.59 -38.04 99.93
C GLY A 215 34.68 -39.02 100.36
N VAL A 216 35.41 -39.61 99.40
CA VAL A 216 36.55 -40.51 99.68
C VAL A 216 37.66 -39.78 100.41
N LYS A 217 37.97 -38.54 100.02
CA LYS A 217 38.97 -37.70 100.67
C LYS A 217 38.60 -37.41 102.12
N SER A 218 37.37 -36.98 102.38
CA SER A 218 36.89 -36.72 103.75
C SER A 218 36.91 -37.98 104.62
N GLU A 219 36.55 -39.14 104.06
CA GLU A 219 36.59 -40.41 104.77
C GLU A 219 38.02 -40.89 105.04
N LEU A 220 38.92 -40.71 104.07
CA LEU A 220 40.33 -41.00 104.21
C LEU A 220 40.98 -40.07 105.25
N GLU A 221 40.70 -38.77 105.21
CA GLU A 221 41.14 -37.81 106.24
C GLU A 221 40.61 -38.19 107.64
N ARG A 222 39.35 -38.63 107.75
CA ARG A 222 38.75 -39.09 109.01
C ARG A 222 39.47 -40.30 109.58
N ILE A 223 39.83 -41.28 108.75
CA ILE A 223 40.56 -42.49 109.16
C ILE A 223 42.01 -42.14 109.52
N LEU A 224 42.70 -41.34 108.71
CA LEU A 224 44.10 -40.97 108.97
C LEU A 224 44.27 -40.01 110.15
N ALA A 225 43.26 -39.20 110.47
CA ALA A 225 43.27 -38.36 111.68
C ALA A 225 43.32 -39.20 112.98
N GLN A 226 42.88 -40.45 112.95
CA GLN A 226 42.93 -41.35 114.11
C GLN A 226 44.34 -41.95 114.35
N CYS A 227 45.26 -41.82 113.39
CA CYS A 227 46.59 -42.46 113.43
C CYS A 227 47.75 -41.43 113.43
N GLN A 228 47.50 -40.20 113.91
CA GLN A 228 48.47 -39.09 113.93
C GLN A 228 49.78 -39.33 114.71
N VAL A 229 49.88 -40.44 115.45
CA VAL A 229 51.04 -40.77 116.28
C VAL A 229 52.17 -41.44 115.47
N LEU A 230 51.90 -42.02 114.30
CA LEU A 230 52.91 -42.61 113.41
C LEU A 230 53.38 -41.65 112.30
N SER A 231 54.69 -41.57 112.07
CA SER A 231 55.29 -40.70 111.02
C SER A 231 54.79 -41.04 109.60
N ASP A 232 54.56 -42.33 109.33
CA ASP A 232 54.14 -42.81 108.00
C ASP A 232 52.70 -42.40 107.67
N CYS A 233 51.84 -42.26 108.68
CA CYS A 233 50.47 -41.81 108.50
C CYS A 233 50.41 -40.31 108.13
N ARG A 234 51.37 -39.51 108.63
CA ARG A 234 51.47 -38.08 108.32
C ARG A 234 51.79 -37.80 106.85
N GLN A 235 52.61 -38.65 106.21
CA GLN A 235 52.90 -38.54 104.77
C GLN A 235 51.70 -38.89 103.89
N LEU A 236 50.93 -39.91 104.29
CA LEU A 236 49.73 -40.30 103.55
C LEU A 236 48.61 -39.26 103.66
N LEU A 237 48.50 -38.56 104.79
CA LEU A 237 47.54 -37.46 104.98
C LEU A 237 47.83 -36.29 104.03
N GLU A 238 49.10 -35.90 103.86
CA GLU A 238 49.47 -34.83 102.92
C GLU A 238 49.24 -35.23 101.46
N LYS A 239 49.43 -36.50 101.10
CA LYS A 239 49.06 -37.00 99.76
C LYS A 239 47.54 -37.02 99.56
N ALA A 240 46.77 -37.41 100.57
CA ALA A 240 45.30 -37.40 100.54
C ALA A 240 44.74 -35.99 100.32
N LYS A 241 45.33 -34.98 100.97
CA LYS A 241 44.99 -33.56 100.76
C LYS A 241 45.19 -33.09 99.33
N ASN A 242 46.15 -33.67 98.60
CA ASN A 242 46.48 -33.34 97.21
C ASN A 242 45.71 -34.15 96.16
N LEU A 243 44.78 -35.04 96.53
CA LEU A 243 43.85 -35.58 95.54
C LEU A 243 42.91 -34.48 95.05
N SER A 244 42.96 -34.23 93.75
CA SER A 244 42.01 -33.39 93.01
C SER A 244 41.58 -34.14 91.75
N ALA A 245 40.30 -34.01 91.39
CA ALA A 245 39.82 -34.42 90.07
C ALA A 245 40.25 -33.39 89.02
N ALA A 246 40.29 -33.78 87.75
CA ALA A 246 40.48 -32.85 86.65
C ALA A 246 39.40 -31.77 86.67
N ASN A 247 39.78 -30.50 86.49
CA ASN A 247 38.84 -29.37 86.47
C ASN A 247 38.49 -29.02 85.02
N PHE A 248 37.23 -29.22 84.65
CA PHE A 248 36.71 -28.91 83.31
C PHE A 248 35.82 -27.65 83.29
N ASP A 249 35.83 -26.86 84.36
CA ASP A 249 35.12 -25.57 84.44
C ASP A 249 35.78 -24.46 83.60
N GLU A 250 37.03 -24.66 83.16
CA GLU A 250 37.74 -23.75 82.25
C GLU A 250 37.42 -23.96 80.76
N LEU A 251 36.58 -24.96 80.42
CA LEU A 251 36.14 -25.14 79.03
C LEU A 251 35.29 -23.93 78.60
N PRO A 252 35.58 -23.31 77.43
CA PRO A 252 34.83 -22.15 76.97
C PRO A 252 33.35 -22.52 76.74
N SER A 253 32.45 -21.71 77.30
CA SER A 253 31.01 -21.88 77.06
C SER A 253 30.68 -21.50 75.61
N ILE A 254 30.31 -22.49 74.81
CA ILE A 254 29.91 -22.33 73.40
C ILE A 254 28.47 -21.78 73.28
N ASN A 255 27.79 -21.58 74.40
CA ASN A 255 26.39 -21.17 74.45
C ASN A 255 26.13 -19.84 73.73
N ASN A 256 27.06 -18.88 73.82
CA ASN A 256 26.94 -17.59 73.13
C ASN A 256 27.04 -17.75 71.60
N SER A 257 27.95 -18.59 71.13
CA SER A 257 28.09 -18.87 69.68
C SER A 257 26.90 -19.67 69.15
N LEU A 258 26.32 -20.55 69.98
CA LEU A 258 25.14 -21.32 69.64
C LEU A 258 23.90 -20.42 69.51
N VAL A 259 23.76 -19.41 70.38
CA VAL A 259 22.71 -18.37 70.25
C VAL A 259 22.86 -17.59 68.93
N ILE A 260 24.07 -17.15 68.58
CA ILE A 260 24.33 -16.43 67.31
C ILE A 260 24.01 -17.31 66.11
N VAL A 261 24.40 -18.58 66.12
CA VAL A 261 24.06 -19.50 65.03
C VAL A 261 22.55 -19.73 64.98
N ASN A 262 21.88 -19.90 66.13
CA ASN A 262 20.43 -20.10 66.15
C ASN A 262 19.66 -18.86 65.66
N ASP A 263 20.15 -17.65 65.91
CA ASP A 263 19.61 -16.39 65.39
C ASP A 263 19.63 -16.36 63.85
N LEU A 264 20.71 -16.87 63.22
CA LEU A 264 20.78 -17.03 61.76
C LEU A 264 19.71 -17.99 61.20
N PHE A 265 19.23 -18.95 62.00
CA PHE A 265 18.15 -19.86 61.62
C PHE A 265 16.77 -19.31 61.99
N SER A 266 16.66 -18.51 63.04
CA SER A 266 15.39 -18.06 63.60
C SER A 266 15.62 -16.78 64.39
N ASN A 267 15.26 -15.64 63.81
CA ASN A 267 15.25 -14.36 64.52
C ASN A 267 13.90 -14.17 65.24
N GLU A 268 13.86 -13.42 66.34
CA GLU A 268 12.60 -13.07 67.02
C GLU A 268 11.67 -12.19 66.16
N ASP A 269 12.21 -11.48 65.16
CA ASP A 269 11.51 -10.49 64.34
C ASP A 269 11.21 -10.93 62.88
N GLY A 270 11.52 -12.17 62.48
CA GLY A 270 11.25 -12.64 61.12
C GLY A 270 11.88 -13.98 60.72
N PRO A 271 11.65 -14.45 59.48
CA PRO A 271 12.26 -15.69 58.97
C PRO A 271 13.79 -15.60 59.00
N GLY A 272 14.46 -16.66 59.44
CA GLY A 272 15.92 -16.71 59.49
C GLY A 272 16.55 -16.60 58.10
N LEU A 273 17.88 -16.46 58.04
CA LEU A 273 18.62 -16.42 56.78
C LEU A 273 18.35 -17.67 55.92
N VAL A 274 18.26 -18.83 56.56
CA VAL A 274 17.97 -20.11 55.88
C VAL A 274 16.57 -20.13 55.27
N ASP A 275 15.57 -19.64 56.00
CA ASP A 275 14.20 -19.52 55.49
C ASP A 275 14.12 -18.49 54.36
N SER A 276 14.84 -17.37 54.49
CA SER A 276 14.91 -16.33 53.45
C SER A 276 15.55 -16.83 52.16
N ILE A 277 16.58 -17.68 52.25
CA ILE A 277 17.23 -18.32 51.10
C ILE A 277 16.28 -19.32 50.42
N LYS A 278 15.58 -20.13 51.21
CA LYS A 278 14.59 -21.10 50.70
C LYS A 278 13.39 -20.42 50.05
N ASN A 279 12.91 -19.32 50.63
CA ASN A 279 11.88 -18.49 50.05
C ASN A 279 12.35 -17.84 48.74
N SER A 280 13.58 -17.31 48.71
CA SER A 280 14.17 -16.74 47.49
C SER A 280 14.26 -17.78 46.36
N GLN A 281 14.63 -19.03 46.66
CA GLN A 281 14.60 -20.13 45.69
C GLN A 281 13.18 -20.34 45.14
N THR A 282 12.19 -20.38 46.03
CA THR A 282 10.78 -20.59 45.65
C THR A 282 10.27 -19.42 44.79
N ASP A 283 10.62 -18.18 45.14
CA ASP A 283 10.27 -16.99 44.38
C ASP A 283 10.86 -17.02 42.96
N PHE A 284 12.10 -17.50 42.81
CA PHE A 284 12.71 -17.66 41.49
C PHE A 284 12.07 -18.76 40.64
N GLU A 285 11.71 -19.89 41.24
CA GLU A 285 10.96 -20.95 40.57
C GLU A 285 9.57 -20.46 40.14
N ASP A 286 8.91 -19.67 40.98
CA ASP A 286 7.62 -19.05 40.65
C ASP A 286 7.75 -18.00 39.54
N LEU A 287 8.78 -17.16 39.56
CA LEU A 287 9.09 -16.23 38.47
C LEU A 287 9.32 -16.95 37.13
N GLN A 288 10.05 -18.07 37.13
CA GLN A 288 10.22 -18.88 35.91
C GLN A 288 8.88 -19.37 35.38
N LYS A 289 8.01 -19.86 36.27
CA LYS A 289 6.69 -20.37 35.91
C LYS A 289 5.79 -19.25 35.39
N GLN A 290 5.76 -18.10 36.06
CA GLN A 290 4.99 -16.94 35.64
C GLN A 290 5.43 -16.43 34.26
N VAL A 291 6.75 -16.32 34.00
CA VAL A 291 7.28 -15.92 32.69
C VAL A 291 6.89 -16.94 31.61
N GLN A 292 6.95 -18.23 31.93
CA GLN A 292 6.55 -19.29 31.00
C GLN A 292 5.06 -19.19 30.66
N GLU A 293 4.20 -19.06 31.67
CA GLU A 293 2.76 -18.91 31.48
C GLU A 293 2.42 -17.64 30.69
N HIS A 294 3.11 -16.53 30.94
CA HIS A 294 2.90 -15.29 30.18
C HIS A 294 3.31 -15.44 28.70
N ILE A 295 4.41 -16.12 28.41
CA ILE A 295 4.85 -16.38 27.04
C ILE A 295 3.86 -17.33 26.35
N ASP A 296 3.47 -18.41 27.01
CA ASP A 296 2.55 -19.41 26.46
C ASP A 296 1.13 -18.87 26.28
N ASP A 297 0.70 -17.89 27.09
CA ASP A 297 -0.59 -17.19 26.95
C ASP A 297 -0.58 -16.13 25.84
N LYS A 298 0.51 -15.35 25.72
CA LYS A 298 0.54 -14.21 24.78
C LYS A 298 0.85 -14.57 23.34
N ILE A 299 1.65 -15.61 23.11
CA ILE A 299 1.94 -16.11 21.75
C ILE A 299 0.67 -16.48 20.97
N PRO A 300 -0.28 -17.28 21.51
CA PRO A 300 -1.50 -17.64 20.78
C PRO A 300 -2.42 -16.43 20.56
N GLU A 301 -2.46 -15.46 21.48
CA GLU A 301 -3.21 -14.20 21.30
C GLU A 301 -2.69 -13.41 20.09
N ILE A 302 -1.38 -13.25 19.98
CA ILE A 302 -0.72 -12.59 18.84
C ILE A 302 -0.99 -13.37 17.56
N LYS A 303 -0.84 -14.70 17.58
CA LYS A 303 -1.12 -15.57 16.43
C LYS A 303 -2.56 -15.40 15.93
N ASN A 304 -3.53 -15.38 16.84
CA ASN A 304 -4.94 -15.23 16.49
C ASN A 304 -5.21 -13.85 15.88
N THR A 305 -4.65 -12.79 16.46
CA THR A 305 -4.77 -11.42 15.95
C THR A 305 -4.18 -11.29 14.54
N MET A 306 -3.00 -11.89 14.29
CA MET A 306 -2.40 -11.91 12.94
C MET A 306 -3.25 -12.71 11.96
N SER A 307 -3.85 -13.83 12.38
CA SER A 307 -4.76 -14.60 11.53
C SER A 307 -5.97 -13.76 11.13
N GLN A 308 -6.59 -13.06 12.07
CA GLN A 308 -7.74 -12.18 11.80
C GLN A 308 -7.37 -11.01 10.88
N ALA A 309 -6.18 -10.45 11.04
CA ALA A 309 -5.66 -9.43 10.14
C ALA A 309 -5.41 -10.00 8.73
N GLY A 310 -4.85 -11.20 8.60
CA GLY A 310 -4.69 -11.90 7.33
C GLY A 310 -6.02 -12.17 6.63
N ASP A 311 -7.02 -12.65 7.36
CA ASP A 311 -8.38 -12.86 6.83
C ASP A 311 -8.99 -11.55 6.34
N SER A 312 -8.82 -10.46 7.10
CA SER A 312 -9.30 -9.12 6.71
C SER A 312 -8.61 -8.61 5.45
N ILE A 313 -7.29 -8.80 5.32
CA ILE A 313 -6.51 -8.43 4.14
C ILE A 313 -6.96 -9.25 2.93
N LYS A 314 -7.22 -10.55 3.11
CA LYS A 314 -7.73 -11.43 2.05
C LYS A 314 -9.09 -10.98 1.53
N VAL A 315 -10.01 -10.60 2.41
CA VAL A 315 -11.31 -10.03 2.02
C VAL A 315 -11.15 -8.74 1.21
N ILE A 316 -10.18 -7.89 1.56
CA ILE A 316 -9.88 -6.66 0.80
C ILE A 316 -9.27 -7.00 -0.56
N ALA A 317 -8.31 -7.93 -0.60
CA ALA A 317 -7.70 -8.41 -1.84
C ALA A 317 -8.77 -8.97 -2.79
N ASP A 318 -9.67 -9.83 -2.30
CA ASP A 318 -10.77 -10.41 -3.08
C ASP A 318 -11.71 -9.33 -3.65
N LYS A 319 -12.03 -8.29 -2.87
CA LYS A 319 -12.82 -7.15 -3.35
C LYS A 319 -12.11 -6.39 -4.47
N ILE A 320 -10.81 -6.12 -4.32
CA ILE A 320 -10.01 -5.44 -5.35
C ILE A 320 -9.95 -6.31 -6.61
N SER A 321 -9.62 -7.60 -6.47
CA SER A 321 -9.60 -8.57 -7.56
C SER A 321 -10.95 -8.65 -8.27
N SER A 322 -12.06 -8.61 -7.53
CA SER A 322 -13.41 -8.60 -8.11
C SER A 322 -13.66 -7.35 -8.96
N VAL A 323 -13.26 -6.17 -8.47
CA VAL A 323 -13.41 -4.91 -9.23
C VAL A 323 -12.52 -4.92 -10.48
N LEU A 324 -11.28 -5.36 -10.36
CA LEU A 324 -10.34 -5.46 -11.47
C LEU A 324 -10.84 -6.44 -12.55
N ASN A 325 -11.30 -7.64 -12.14
CA ASN A 325 -11.86 -8.63 -13.05
C ASN A 325 -13.16 -8.15 -13.72
N THR A 326 -14.02 -7.45 -12.98
CA THR A 326 -15.25 -6.85 -13.54
C THR A 326 -14.90 -5.78 -14.58
N THR A 327 -13.93 -4.91 -14.28
CA THR A 327 -13.44 -3.88 -15.21
C THR A 327 -12.84 -4.53 -16.45
N ARG A 328 -12.05 -5.59 -16.27
CA ARG A 328 -11.46 -6.38 -17.35
C ARG A 328 -12.54 -6.99 -18.25
N ALA A 329 -13.62 -7.52 -17.68
CA ALA A 329 -14.74 -8.05 -18.45
C ALA A 329 -15.40 -6.98 -19.34
N TYR A 330 -15.52 -5.74 -18.86
CA TYR A 330 -15.99 -4.61 -19.68
C TYR A 330 -15.01 -4.26 -20.81
N VAL A 331 -13.71 -4.23 -20.53
CA VAL A 331 -12.66 -3.98 -21.55
C VAL A 331 -12.69 -5.07 -22.63
N SER A 332 -12.76 -6.34 -22.22
CA SER A 332 -12.84 -7.49 -23.13
C SER A 332 -14.13 -7.45 -23.98
N SER A 333 -15.26 -7.10 -23.36
CA SER A 333 -16.54 -6.91 -24.07
C SER A 333 -16.44 -5.80 -25.12
N THR A 334 -15.72 -4.71 -24.82
CA THR A 334 -15.47 -3.60 -25.76
C THR A 334 -14.77 -4.05 -27.04
N ASN A 335 -13.91 -5.08 -26.96
CA ASN A 335 -13.22 -5.62 -28.12
C ASN A 335 -14.20 -6.21 -29.16
N SER A 336 -15.33 -6.79 -28.71
CA SER A 336 -16.36 -7.30 -29.63
C SER A 336 -17.06 -6.18 -30.40
N TYR A 337 -17.35 -5.05 -29.75
CA TYR A 337 -17.90 -3.86 -30.40
C TYR A 337 -16.90 -3.23 -31.38
N LEU A 338 -15.60 -3.32 -31.08
CA LEU A 338 -14.55 -2.85 -31.97
C LEU A 338 -14.50 -3.64 -33.28
N GLU A 339 -14.73 -4.96 -33.24
CA GLU A 339 -14.78 -5.80 -34.45
C GLU A 339 -15.96 -5.42 -35.35
N ILE A 340 -17.12 -5.15 -34.75
CA ILE A 340 -18.30 -4.64 -35.45
C ILE A 340 -17.96 -3.28 -36.08
N GLY A 341 -17.43 -2.34 -35.29
CA GLY A 341 -17.02 -1.01 -35.75
C GLY A 341 -16.00 -1.06 -36.89
N GLN A 342 -15.02 -1.97 -36.83
CA GLN A 342 -14.03 -2.16 -37.88
C GLN A 342 -14.68 -2.64 -39.19
N LYS A 343 -15.68 -3.52 -39.12
CA LYS A 343 -16.43 -3.97 -40.30
C LYS A 343 -17.18 -2.79 -40.95
N TYR A 344 -17.86 -1.97 -40.15
CA TYR A 344 -18.54 -0.76 -40.64
C TYR A 344 -17.57 0.24 -41.25
N ILE A 345 -16.45 0.52 -40.59
CA ILE A 345 -15.41 1.42 -41.09
C ILE A 345 -14.90 0.92 -42.45
N LYS A 346 -14.57 -0.38 -42.57
CA LYS A 346 -14.07 -0.94 -43.83
C LYS A 346 -15.10 -0.84 -44.97
N GLN A 347 -16.38 -0.95 -44.67
CA GLN A 347 -17.45 -0.86 -45.66
C GLN A 347 -17.78 0.59 -46.07
N TYR A 348 -17.85 1.53 -45.12
CA TYR A 348 -18.34 2.90 -45.36
C TYR A 348 -17.25 3.96 -45.54
N SER A 349 -16.03 3.73 -45.04
CA SER A 349 -14.89 4.67 -45.22
C SER A 349 -14.64 5.06 -46.68
N PRO A 350 -14.61 4.14 -47.67
CA PRO A 350 -14.36 4.53 -49.05
C PRO A 350 -15.45 5.46 -49.61
N TYR A 351 -16.74 5.20 -49.30
CA TYR A 351 -17.84 6.04 -49.77
C TYR A 351 -17.74 7.46 -49.22
N ARG A 352 -17.42 7.62 -47.93
CA ARG A 352 -17.19 8.93 -47.31
C ARG A 352 -16.03 9.66 -47.98
N TYR A 353 -14.91 8.98 -48.17
CA TYR A 353 -13.71 9.56 -48.76
C TYR A 353 -13.97 10.07 -50.19
N TYR A 354 -14.58 9.25 -51.05
CA TYR A 354 -14.87 9.65 -52.43
C TYR A 354 -15.91 10.76 -52.53
N MET A 355 -16.90 10.77 -51.64
CA MET A 355 -17.90 11.85 -51.58
C MET A 355 -17.24 13.19 -51.28
N ASP A 356 -16.33 13.24 -50.31
CA ASP A 356 -15.64 14.47 -49.92
C ASP A 356 -14.60 14.91 -50.96
N VAL A 357 -13.90 13.96 -51.60
CA VAL A 357 -13.04 14.24 -52.76
C VAL A 357 -13.84 14.83 -53.92
N ALA A 358 -15.02 14.30 -54.23
CA ALA A 358 -15.87 14.82 -55.31
C ALA A 358 -16.38 16.24 -55.01
N LEU A 359 -16.79 16.48 -53.76
CA LEU A 359 -17.20 17.80 -53.30
C LEU A 359 -16.05 18.82 -53.39
N SER A 360 -14.88 18.44 -52.86
CA SER A 360 -13.67 19.28 -52.91
C SER A 360 -13.19 19.53 -54.34
N SER A 361 -13.30 18.54 -55.23
CA SER A 361 -12.98 18.70 -56.66
C SER A 361 -13.92 19.68 -57.37
N THR A 362 -15.20 19.68 -57.00
CA THR A 362 -16.17 20.64 -57.54
C THR A 362 -15.83 22.07 -57.12
N LEU A 363 -15.46 22.27 -55.84
CA LEU A 363 -15.02 23.57 -55.33
C LEU A 363 -13.70 24.02 -55.98
N LEU A 364 -12.76 23.11 -56.23
CA LEU A 364 -11.52 23.39 -56.94
C LEU A 364 -11.79 23.87 -58.38
N LEU A 365 -12.76 23.26 -59.07
CA LEU A 365 -13.15 23.70 -60.41
C LEU A 365 -13.73 25.12 -60.39
N ILE A 366 -14.61 25.42 -59.42
CA ILE A 366 -15.13 26.78 -59.21
C ILE A 366 -13.99 27.76 -58.96
N LEU A 367 -13.02 27.41 -58.11
CA LEU A 367 -11.84 28.24 -57.84
C LEU A 367 -11.02 28.49 -59.11
N LEU A 368 -10.85 27.48 -59.97
CA LEU A 368 -10.17 27.62 -61.25
C LEU A 368 -10.91 28.59 -62.19
N CYS A 369 -12.24 28.49 -62.27
CA CYS A 369 -13.05 29.45 -63.02
C CYS A 369 -12.94 30.88 -62.45
N LEU A 370 -12.97 31.04 -61.12
CA LEU A 370 -12.82 32.35 -60.47
C LEU A 370 -11.44 32.96 -60.71
N THR A 371 -10.37 32.17 -60.64
CA THR A 371 -9.00 32.64 -60.90
C THR A 371 -8.78 33.03 -62.35
N LEU A 372 -9.28 32.24 -63.31
CA LEU A 372 -9.27 32.61 -64.73
C LEU A 372 -10.13 33.85 -65.03
N GLY A 373 -11.33 33.94 -64.42
CA GLY A 373 -12.21 35.09 -64.52
C GLY A 373 -11.56 36.37 -64.00
N LEU A 374 -10.82 36.28 -62.89
CA LEU A 374 -10.05 37.37 -62.32
C LEU A 374 -8.86 37.76 -63.21
N PHE A 375 -8.12 36.79 -63.74
CA PHE A 375 -6.98 37.02 -64.63
C PHE A 375 -7.40 37.72 -65.93
N PHE A 376 -8.43 37.22 -66.63
CA PHE A 376 -8.99 37.88 -67.81
C PHE A 376 -9.73 39.18 -67.46
N GLY A 377 -10.19 39.34 -66.21
CA GLY A 377 -10.77 40.57 -65.68
C GLY A 377 -9.76 41.70 -65.48
N PHE A 378 -8.56 41.42 -65.00
CA PHE A 378 -7.51 42.43 -64.82
C PHE A 378 -6.66 42.64 -66.08
N CYS A 379 -6.27 41.56 -66.76
CA CYS A 379 -5.33 41.60 -67.88
C CYS A 379 -6.01 41.56 -69.28
N GLY A 380 -7.31 41.29 -69.36
CA GLY A 380 -8.01 41.17 -70.65
C GLY A 380 -8.16 42.49 -71.39
N LYS A 381 -8.12 42.43 -72.72
CA LYS A 381 -8.41 43.56 -73.62
C LYS A 381 -9.91 43.88 -73.64
N ARG A 382 -10.24 45.14 -73.97
CA ARG A 382 -11.64 45.55 -74.19
C ARG A 382 -12.23 44.71 -75.34
N PRO A 383 -13.48 44.22 -75.23
CA PRO A 383 -14.09 43.49 -76.34
C PRO A 383 -14.29 44.44 -77.52
N ASP A 384 -13.63 44.12 -78.63
CA ASP A 384 -13.74 44.85 -79.90
C ASP A 384 -14.84 44.21 -80.77
N GLU A 385 -15.40 44.97 -81.72
CA GLU A 385 -16.53 44.55 -82.57
C GLU A 385 -16.19 43.38 -83.50
N TYR A 386 -14.90 43.14 -83.76
CA TYR A 386 -14.38 41.98 -84.49
C TYR A 386 -13.92 40.90 -83.50
N GLY A 387 -14.81 39.97 -83.15
CA GLY A 387 -14.63 38.97 -82.10
C GLY A 387 -13.65 37.83 -82.43
N GLY A 388 -12.34 38.10 -82.39
CA GLY A 388 -11.29 37.11 -82.67
C GLY A 388 -10.33 36.75 -81.52
N ASP A 389 -10.23 37.54 -80.45
CA ASP A 389 -9.22 37.32 -79.41
C ASP A 389 -9.73 36.43 -78.25
N CYS A 390 -8.99 35.36 -77.94
CA CYS A 390 -9.29 34.42 -76.84
C CYS A 390 -9.28 35.13 -75.44
N CYS A 391 -8.50 36.21 -75.30
CA CYS A 391 -8.23 36.89 -74.03
C CYS A 391 -8.93 38.25 -73.90
N THR A 392 -10.26 38.29 -74.04
CA THR A 392 -11.04 39.51 -73.80
C THR A 392 -11.63 39.56 -72.39
N ARG A 393 -11.95 40.76 -71.93
CA ARG A 393 -12.68 40.99 -70.67
C ARG A 393 -14.07 40.32 -70.70
N GLY A 394 -14.65 40.12 -71.88
CA GLY A 394 -15.88 39.37 -72.08
C GLY A 394 -15.72 37.87 -71.78
N THR A 395 -14.57 37.28 -72.14
CA THR A 395 -14.23 35.90 -71.76
C THR A 395 -14.14 35.75 -70.24
N GLY A 396 -13.51 36.70 -69.54
CA GLY A 396 -13.45 36.70 -68.08
C GLY A 396 -14.82 36.76 -67.40
N ALA A 397 -15.74 37.58 -67.93
CA ALA A 397 -17.12 37.63 -67.44
C ALA A 397 -17.88 36.31 -67.65
N ARG A 398 -17.58 35.55 -68.71
CA ARG A 398 -18.17 34.22 -68.96
C ARG A 398 -17.64 33.13 -68.03
N PHE A 399 -16.43 33.26 -67.49
CA PHE A 399 -15.91 32.34 -66.47
C PHE A 399 -16.44 32.63 -65.05
N LEU A 400 -17.03 33.80 -64.84
CA LEU A 400 -17.64 34.21 -63.55
C LEU A 400 -19.15 33.96 -63.47
N ILE A 401 -19.76 33.52 -64.58
CA ILE A 401 -21.18 33.12 -64.70
C ILE A 401 -21.20 31.61 -64.83
#